data_AF-A0A090SFL5-F1
#
_entry.id   AF-A0A090SFL5-F1
#
_cell.length_a   1.000
_cell.length_b   1.000
_cell.length_c   1.000
_cell.angle_alpha   90.00
_cell.angle_beta   90.00
_cell.angle_gamma   90.00
#
_symmetry.space_group_name_H-M   'P 1'
#
loop_
_entity.id
_entity.type
_entity.pdbx_description
1 polymer ?
#
loop_
_entity_poly.entity_id
_entity_poly.type
_entity_poly.pdbx_seq_one_letter_code
_entity_poly.pdbx_strand_id
1 'polypeptide(L)'
;MKPGSVIVDLAAANGGNCEYTVADQVVTTENGVKIIGYTDMVGRLPTQSSQLYATNLVNLLKLLCKEKDGNIDINFDDVVLRGVTVVKEGEVTWPAPPIQVSAQPEAPKAEAPKPAEKVEEPTSPVKKLVGLAAAVGVFGWVASVAPAAFLSHFTVFVLACVVGYYVVWNVTHALHTPLMSVTNAISGIIVVGALLQIGQGNGVVSFLAFIAVLIASINIFGGFTVTKRMLEMFRKDK
;
A
#
# COMPACT_ATOMS: atom_id res chain seq x y z
N MET A 1 7.57 -17.22 -31.38
CA MET A 1 7.36 -17.63 -29.97
C MET A 1 6.96 -19.10 -29.94
N LYS A 2 6.89 -19.73 -28.75
CA LYS A 2 6.39 -21.11 -28.65
C LYS A 2 4.89 -21.16 -29.00
N PRO A 3 4.39 -22.18 -29.72
CA PRO A 3 2.96 -22.34 -29.95
C PRO A 3 2.17 -22.30 -28.65
N GLY A 4 1.01 -21.63 -28.65
CA GLY A 4 0.19 -21.40 -27.45
C GLY A 4 0.60 -20.20 -26.59
N SER A 5 1.66 -19.48 -26.96
CA SER A 5 2.00 -18.21 -26.29
C SER A 5 0.89 -17.17 -26.47
N VAL A 6 0.82 -16.21 -25.55
CA VAL A 6 -0.12 -15.09 -25.60
C VAL A 6 0.62 -13.77 -25.57
N ILE A 7 0.27 -12.86 -26.47
CA ILE A 7 0.70 -11.46 -26.51
C ILE A 7 -0.53 -10.61 -26.19
N VAL A 8 -0.37 -9.62 -25.31
CA VAL A 8 -1.40 -8.63 -25.00
C VAL A 8 -0.86 -7.27 -25.38
N ASP A 9 -1.47 -6.65 -26.39
CA ASP A 9 -1.04 -5.35 -26.91
C ASP A 9 -1.95 -4.24 -26.38
N LEU A 10 -1.48 -3.53 -25.36
CA LEU A 10 -2.21 -2.41 -24.76
C LEU A 10 -2.19 -1.14 -25.61
N ALA A 11 -1.40 -1.11 -26.70
CA ALA A 11 -1.34 0.03 -27.61
C ALA A 11 -2.23 -0.13 -28.85
N ALA A 12 -3.10 -1.15 -28.88
CA ALA A 12 -3.96 -1.44 -30.03
C ALA A 12 -4.80 -0.23 -30.51
N ALA A 13 -5.20 0.67 -29.60
CA ALA A 13 -5.95 1.87 -29.94
C ALA A 13 -5.14 2.90 -30.77
N ASN A 14 -3.82 2.88 -30.68
CA ASN A 14 -2.91 3.82 -31.34
C ASN A 14 -2.10 3.16 -32.47
N GLY A 15 -2.62 2.09 -33.05
CA GLY A 15 -1.98 1.33 -34.13
C GLY A 15 -1.28 0.04 -33.70
N GLY A 16 -1.07 -0.17 -32.39
CA GLY A 16 -0.45 -1.40 -31.86
C GLY A 16 1.08 -1.40 -31.92
N ASN A 17 1.70 -2.10 -30.97
CA ASN A 17 3.14 -2.38 -30.95
C ASN A 17 3.51 -3.65 -31.72
N CYS A 18 2.56 -4.58 -31.86
CA CYS A 18 2.78 -5.81 -32.62
C CYS A 18 2.20 -5.68 -34.04
N GLU A 19 2.99 -6.05 -35.05
CA GLU A 19 2.57 -6.01 -36.46
C GLU A 19 1.31 -6.85 -36.75
N TYR A 20 1.06 -7.87 -35.94
CA TYR A 20 -0.11 -8.75 -36.05
C TYR A 20 -1.29 -8.30 -35.17
N THR A 21 -1.19 -7.16 -34.47
CA THR A 21 -2.29 -6.61 -33.67
C THR A 21 -3.42 -6.15 -34.58
N VAL A 22 -4.63 -6.63 -34.29
CA VAL A 22 -5.86 -6.12 -34.88
C VAL A 22 -6.73 -5.59 -33.75
N ALA A 23 -7.10 -4.32 -33.85
CA ALA A 23 -7.91 -3.64 -32.83
C ALA A 23 -9.22 -4.40 -32.58
N ASP A 24 -9.56 -4.53 -31.30
CA ASP A 24 -10.77 -5.18 -30.77
C ASP A 24 -10.91 -6.68 -31.05
N GLN A 25 -9.83 -7.34 -31.45
CA GLN A 25 -9.82 -8.76 -31.78
C GLN A 25 -8.74 -9.54 -31.04
N VAL A 26 -8.94 -10.86 -31.01
CA VAL A 26 -7.91 -11.83 -30.63
C VAL A 26 -7.53 -12.62 -31.86
N VAL A 27 -6.35 -12.33 -32.41
CA VAL A 27 -5.84 -12.98 -33.62
C VAL A 27 -4.97 -14.16 -33.20
N THR A 28 -5.06 -15.28 -33.93
CA THR A 28 -4.14 -16.41 -33.76
C THR A 28 -3.22 -16.46 -34.98
N THR A 29 -1.91 -16.35 -34.75
CA THR A 29 -0.91 -16.46 -35.84
C THR A 29 -0.82 -17.91 -36.34
N GLU A 30 -0.24 -18.11 -37.52
CA GLU A 30 -0.07 -19.46 -38.11
C GLU A 30 0.72 -20.42 -37.19
N ASN A 31 1.64 -19.89 -36.40
CA ASN A 31 2.43 -20.60 -35.39
C ASN A 31 1.61 -21.01 -34.15
N GLY A 32 0.40 -20.46 -33.96
CA GLY A 32 -0.47 -20.73 -32.81
C GLY A 32 -0.28 -19.77 -31.63
N VAL A 33 0.28 -18.57 -31.85
CA VAL A 33 0.35 -17.51 -30.83
C VAL A 33 -0.94 -16.70 -30.85
N LYS A 34 -1.54 -16.44 -29.69
CA LYS A 34 -2.71 -15.57 -29.57
C LYS A 34 -2.28 -14.14 -29.28
N ILE A 35 -2.84 -13.18 -30.00
CA ILE A 35 -2.54 -11.75 -29.88
C ILE A 35 -3.84 -11.05 -29.54
N ILE A 36 -3.90 -10.49 -28.34
CA ILE A 36 -5.07 -9.80 -27.80
C ILE A 36 -4.89 -8.29 -28.03
N GLY A 37 -5.74 -7.70 -28.85
CA GLY A 37 -5.70 -6.28 -29.24
C GLY A 37 -6.94 -5.49 -28.83
N TYR A 38 -7.57 -5.80 -27.69
CA TYR A 38 -8.74 -5.05 -27.22
C TYR A 38 -8.38 -3.60 -26.91
N THR A 39 -9.15 -2.64 -27.43
CA THR A 39 -8.95 -1.21 -27.15
C THR A 39 -9.66 -0.76 -25.87
N ASP A 40 -10.61 -1.57 -25.39
CA ASP A 40 -11.50 -1.28 -24.26
C ASP A 40 -11.15 -2.05 -22.98
N MET A 41 -9.87 -2.35 -22.75
CA MET A 41 -9.42 -3.18 -21.61
C MET A 41 -9.96 -2.69 -20.26
N VAL A 42 -10.05 -1.37 -20.07
CA VAL A 42 -10.61 -0.75 -18.87
C VAL A 42 -12.12 -1.02 -18.73
N GLY A 43 -12.86 -1.10 -19.84
CA GLY A 43 -14.29 -1.45 -19.87
C GLY A 43 -14.59 -2.89 -19.45
N ARG A 44 -13.59 -3.78 -19.49
CA ARG A 44 -13.71 -5.19 -19.10
C ARG A 44 -13.56 -5.44 -17.60
N LEU A 45 -13.22 -4.40 -16.82
CA LEU A 45 -13.26 -4.36 -15.36
C LEU A 45 -14.14 -3.19 -14.89
N PRO A 46 -15.42 -3.14 -15.29
CA PRO A 46 -16.23 -1.92 -15.22
C PRO A 46 -16.36 -1.40 -13.79
N THR A 47 -16.59 -2.27 -12.80
CA THR A 47 -16.73 -1.86 -11.39
C THR A 47 -15.49 -1.15 -10.85
N GLN A 48 -14.29 -1.66 -11.14
CA GLN A 48 -13.04 -1.07 -10.65
C GLN A 48 -12.72 0.23 -11.37
N SER A 49 -12.90 0.22 -12.68
CA SER A 49 -12.70 1.39 -13.54
C SER A 49 -13.62 2.54 -13.12
N SER A 50 -14.91 2.27 -12.89
CA SER A 50 -15.87 3.27 -12.41
C SER A 50 -15.48 3.81 -11.02
N GLN A 51 -15.09 2.95 -10.09
CA GLN A 51 -14.72 3.38 -8.74
C GLN A 51 -13.49 4.30 -8.74
N LEU A 52 -12.44 3.93 -9.48
CA LEU A 52 -11.22 4.72 -9.58
C LEU A 52 -11.46 6.03 -10.33
N TYR A 53 -12.21 6.00 -11.42
CA TYR A 53 -12.57 7.20 -12.17
C TYR A 53 -13.42 8.16 -11.34
N ALA A 54 -14.43 7.65 -10.62
CA ALA A 54 -15.24 8.46 -9.70
C ALA A 54 -14.38 9.08 -8.60
N THR A 55 -13.40 8.35 -8.07
CA THR A 55 -12.45 8.89 -7.08
C THR A 55 -11.62 10.03 -7.65
N ASN A 56 -11.16 9.93 -8.90
CA ASN A 56 -10.45 11.02 -9.59
C ASN A 56 -11.34 12.26 -9.77
N LEU A 57 -12.62 12.07 -10.14
CA LEU A 57 -13.58 13.17 -10.25
C LEU A 57 -13.84 13.84 -8.90
N VAL A 58 -14.02 13.07 -7.83
CA VAL A 58 -14.17 13.60 -6.46
C VAL A 58 -12.94 14.41 -6.04
N ASN A 59 -11.74 13.96 -6.38
CA ASN A 59 -10.51 14.69 -6.07
C ASN A 59 -10.38 15.98 -6.88
N LEU A 60 -10.78 15.98 -8.16
CA LEU A 60 -10.88 17.20 -8.95
C LEU A 60 -11.91 18.18 -8.37
N LEU A 61 -13.08 17.68 -7.96
CA LEU A 61 -14.12 18.50 -7.33
C LEU A 61 -13.66 19.14 -6.02
N LYS A 62 -12.81 18.46 -5.22
CA LYS A 62 -12.20 19.07 -4.03
C LYS A 62 -11.28 20.24 -4.35
N LEU A 63 -10.61 20.23 -5.52
CA LEU A 63 -9.79 21.36 -5.98
C LEU A 63 -10.67 22.51 -6.45
N LEU A 64 -11.78 22.20 -7.13
CA LEU A 64 -12.74 23.17 -7.64
C LEU A 64 -13.62 23.80 -6.54
N CYS A 65 -13.87 23.10 -5.43
CA CYS A 65 -14.72 23.54 -4.33
C CYS A 65 -13.98 23.38 -2.99
N LYS A 66 -12.99 24.25 -2.75
CA LYS A 66 -12.13 24.20 -1.56
C LYS A 66 -12.91 24.42 -0.26
N GLU A 67 -13.90 25.32 -0.29
CA GLU A 67 -14.73 25.68 0.86
C GLU A 67 -15.86 24.67 1.14
N LYS A 68 -16.02 23.63 0.31
CA LYS A 68 -17.05 22.59 0.46
C LYS A 68 -18.49 23.12 0.49
N ASP A 69 -18.71 24.29 -0.10
CA ASP A 69 -19.99 25.00 -0.18
C ASP A 69 -20.81 24.63 -1.43
N GLY A 70 -20.24 23.82 -2.33
CA GLY A 70 -20.83 23.46 -3.61
C GLY A 70 -20.62 24.51 -4.70
N ASN A 71 -19.90 25.60 -4.43
CA ASN A 71 -19.53 26.59 -5.44
C ASN A 71 -18.26 26.16 -6.17
N ILE A 72 -18.28 26.22 -7.50
CA ILE A 72 -17.14 25.86 -8.35
C ILE A 72 -16.32 27.11 -8.64
N ASP A 73 -15.08 27.13 -8.17
CA ASP A 73 -14.10 28.17 -8.48
C ASP A 73 -13.00 27.61 -9.41
N ILE A 74 -12.98 28.11 -10.64
CA ILE A 74 -11.95 27.76 -11.64
C ILE A 74 -10.85 28.83 -11.57
N ASN A 75 -9.96 28.65 -10.60
CA ASN A 75 -8.80 29.51 -10.39
C ASN A 75 -7.62 29.09 -11.30
N PHE A 76 -7.20 29.98 -12.21
CA PHE A 76 -6.09 29.73 -13.15
C PHE A 76 -4.70 29.95 -12.54
N ASP A 77 -4.60 30.43 -11.30
CA ASP A 77 -3.35 30.39 -10.53
C ASP A 77 -2.99 28.94 -10.12
N ASP A 78 -3.99 28.06 -10.04
CA ASP A 78 -3.76 26.62 -9.85
C ASP A 78 -3.43 25.98 -11.20
N VAL A 79 -2.17 25.55 -11.34
CA VAL A 79 -1.65 24.92 -12.57
C VAL A 79 -2.42 23.67 -12.98
N VAL A 80 -3.03 22.95 -12.02
CA VAL A 80 -3.84 21.76 -12.30
C VAL A 80 -5.15 22.18 -12.93
N LEU A 81 -5.82 23.19 -12.36
CA LEU A 81 -7.07 23.71 -12.91
C LEU A 81 -6.86 24.39 -14.27
N ARG A 82 -5.76 25.15 -14.43
CA ARG A 82 -5.38 25.73 -15.72
C ARG A 82 -5.10 24.66 -16.77
N GLY A 83 -4.45 23.55 -16.38
CA GLY A 83 -4.10 22.46 -17.28
C GLY A 83 -5.29 21.61 -17.72
N VAL A 84 -6.24 21.34 -16.83
CA VAL A 84 -7.42 20.49 -17.13
C VAL A 84 -8.55 21.28 -17.82
N THR A 85 -8.64 22.60 -17.60
CA THR A 85 -9.69 23.44 -18.20
C THR A 85 -9.34 23.76 -19.65
N VAL A 86 -10.06 23.14 -20.58
CA VAL A 86 -9.90 23.35 -22.04
C VAL A 86 -10.82 24.43 -22.61
N VAL A 87 -11.93 24.74 -21.93
CA VAL A 87 -12.88 25.80 -22.28
C VAL A 87 -13.38 26.48 -21.00
N LYS A 88 -13.42 27.81 -20.97
CA LYS A 88 -14.04 28.60 -19.89
C LYS A 88 -14.89 29.69 -20.52
N GLU A 89 -16.17 29.77 -20.11
CA GLU A 89 -17.10 30.82 -20.57
C GLU A 89 -17.25 30.93 -22.10
N GLY A 90 -17.10 29.82 -22.82
CA GLY A 90 -17.20 29.78 -24.28
C GLY A 90 -15.89 30.07 -25.02
N GLU A 91 -14.83 30.45 -24.30
CA GLU A 91 -13.49 30.64 -24.88
C GLU A 91 -12.62 29.40 -24.70
N VAL A 92 -11.90 29.02 -25.76
CA VAL A 92 -10.95 27.90 -25.73
C VAL A 92 -9.70 28.33 -24.99
N THR A 93 -9.40 27.65 -23.88
CA THR A 93 -8.24 27.93 -23.03
C THR A 93 -7.09 26.96 -23.28
N TRP A 94 -7.23 26.03 -24.22
CA TRP A 94 -6.16 25.14 -24.67
C TRP A 94 -5.33 25.76 -25.81
N PRO A 95 -3.99 25.58 -25.86
CA PRO A 95 -3.14 24.87 -24.90
C PRO A 95 -2.85 25.70 -23.64
N ALA A 96 -2.57 25.01 -22.53
CA ALA A 96 -2.03 25.68 -21.35
C ALA A 96 -0.62 26.22 -21.63
N PRO A 97 -0.25 27.38 -21.07
CA PRO A 97 1.13 27.85 -21.17
C PRO A 97 2.07 26.79 -20.57
N PRO A 98 3.31 26.67 -21.08
CA PRO A 98 4.31 25.82 -20.45
C PRO A 98 4.37 26.15 -18.97
N ILE A 99 4.28 25.12 -18.14
CA ILE A 99 4.35 25.29 -16.69
C ILE A 99 5.72 25.89 -16.42
N GLN A 100 5.76 27.19 -16.14
CA GLN A 100 6.95 27.86 -15.65
C GLN A 100 7.12 27.39 -14.22
N VAL A 101 7.69 26.20 -14.08
CA VAL A 101 8.48 25.89 -12.91
C VAL A 101 9.62 26.90 -12.94
N SER A 102 9.44 28.05 -12.27
CA SER A 102 10.48 28.48 -11.34
C SER A 102 10.88 27.18 -10.68
N ALA A 103 12.13 26.75 -10.94
CA ALA A 103 12.68 25.48 -10.49
C ALA A 103 11.93 25.16 -9.23
N GLN A 104 11.13 24.07 -9.21
CA GLN A 104 10.60 23.62 -7.94
C GLN A 104 11.82 23.75 -7.06
N PRO A 105 11.81 24.63 -6.04
CA PRO A 105 12.96 24.70 -5.19
C PRO A 105 13.25 23.23 -4.89
N GLU A 106 14.50 22.83 -4.71
CA GLU A 106 14.65 21.86 -3.64
C GLU A 106 13.94 22.54 -2.47
N ALA A 107 12.64 22.24 -2.32
CA ALA A 107 11.82 22.63 -1.22
C ALA A 107 12.67 22.07 -0.11
N PRO A 108 13.38 22.93 0.63
CA PRO A 108 14.63 22.57 1.31
C PRO A 108 14.38 21.27 2.01
N LYS A 109 14.86 20.18 1.40
CA LYS A 109 14.38 18.80 1.57
C LYS A 109 13.14 18.77 2.46
N ALA A 110 11.97 19.21 1.95
CA ALA A 110 10.84 19.62 2.78
C ALA A 110 10.77 18.65 3.94
N GLU A 111 11.16 19.11 5.14
CA GLU A 111 11.15 18.27 6.33
C GLU A 111 9.80 17.59 6.26
N ALA A 112 9.82 16.25 6.10
CA ALA A 112 8.65 15.43 5.84
C ALA A 112 7.47 16.09 6.52
N PRO A 113 6.44 16.55 5.77
CA PRO A 113 5.60 17.68 6.13
C PRO A 113 5.47 17.70 7.63
N LYS A 114 6.14 18.64 8.32
CA LYS A 114 6.04 18.75 9.79
C LYS A 114 4.57 18.53 10.06
N PRO A 115 4.20 17.39 10.69
CA PRO A 115 2.84 16.85 10.61
C PRO A 115 1.93 18.01 10.87
N ALA A 116 1.16 18.39 9.82
CA ALA A 116 0.46 19.67 9.69
C ALA A 116 0.18 20.16 11.08
N GLU A 117 0.91 21.19 11.55
CA GLU A 117 0.97 21.54 12.97
C GLU A 117 -0.46 21.41 13.45
N LYS A 118 -0.74 20.27 14.12
CA LYS A 118 -1.96 20.21 14.89
C LYS A 118 -1.76 21.48 15.68
N VAL A 119 -2.76 22.34 15.70
CA VAL A 119 -2.90 23.13 16.90
C VAL A 119 -2.92 22.05 17.98
N GLU A 120 -1.75 21.71 18.50
CA GLU A 120 -1.58 20.99 19.72
C GLU A 120 -2.26 22.01 20.59
N GLU A 121 -3.55 21.78 20.87
CA GLU A 121 -4.09 22.23 22.14
C GLU A 121 -2.94 21.98 23.10
N PRO A 122 -2.34 23.02 23.71
CA PRO A 122 -1.17 22.83 24.54
C PRO A 122 -1.61 21.76 25.52
N THR A 123 -1.09 20.54 25.32
CA THR A 123 -1.58 19.41 26.08
C THR A 123 -1.01 19.72 27.43
N SER A 124 -1.88 20.30 28.27
CA SER A 124 -1.48 20.93 29.50
C SER A 124 -0.51 19.97 30.19
N PRO A 125 0.62 20.43 30.74
CA PRO A 125 1.54 19.55 31.44
C PRO A 125 0.80 18.65 32.45
N VAL A 126 -0.35 19.10 32.97
CA VAL A 126 -1.31 18.31 33.75
C VAL A 126 -1.92 17.14 32.97
N LYS A 127 -2.41 17.31 31.74
CA LYS A 127 -2.95 16.21 30.90
C LYS A 127 -1.87 15.15 30.61
N LYS A 128 -0.62 15.54 30.36
CA LYS A 128 0.51 14.60 30.18
C LYS A 128 0.86 13.90 31.49
N LEU A 129 0.90 14.62 32.61
CA LEU A 129 1.17 14.05 33.93
C LEU A 129 0.05 13.09 34.39
N VAL A 130 -1.21 13.44 34.13
CA VAL A 130 -2.37 12.57 34.40
C VAL A 130 -2.35 11.34 33.51
N GLY A 131 -2.00 11.47 32.22
CA GLY A 131 -1.83 10.33 31.33
C GLY A 131 -0.71 9.39 31.77
N LEU A 132 0.43 9.95 32.20
CA LEU A 132 1.54 9.16 32.74
C LEU A 132 1.16 8.49 34.07
N ALA A 133 0.52 9.21 34.99
CA ALA A 133 0.05 8.67 36.26
C ALA A 133 -1.02 7.59 36.06
N ALA A 134 -1.89 7.74 35.06
CA ALA A 134 -2.87 6.71 34.69
C ALA A 134 -2.16 5.46 34.12
N ALA A 135 -1.16 5.62 33.25
CA ALA A 135 -0.39 4.50 32.72
C ALA A 135 0.37 3.75 33.83
N VAL A 136 1.00 4.49 34.75
CA VAL A 136 1.69 3.92 35.93
C VAL A 136 0.69 3.25 36.87
N GLY A 137 -0.49 3.85 37.08
CA GLY A 137 -1.56 3.29 37.91
C GLY A 137 -2.13 1.99 37.33
N VAL A 138 -2.41 1.97 36.02
CA VAL A 138 -2.85 0.76 35.29
C VAL A 138 -1.76 -0.31 35.34
N PHE A 139 -0.50 0.05 35.12
CA PHE A 139 0.61 -0.90 35.20
C PHE A 139 0.78 -1.46 36.63
N GLY A 140 0.71 -0.61 37.65
CA GLY A 140 0.80 -1.02 39.05
C GLY A 140 -0.38 -1.91 39.49
N TRP A 141 -1.59 -1.63 38.98
CA TRP A 141 -2.75 -2.49 39.19
C TRP A 141 -2.58 -3.84 38.50
N VAL A 142 -2.19 -3.88 37.22
CA VAL A 142 -1.92 -5.14 36.51
C VAL A 142 -0.80 -5.93 37.21
N ALA A 143 0.26 -5.26 37.67
CA ALA A 143 1.36 -5.91 38.38
C ALA A 143 0.95 -6.49 39.74
N SER A 144 -0.10 -5.97 40.39
CA SER A 144 -0.56 -6.50 41.68
C SER A 144 -1.44 -7.76 41.54
N VAL A 145 -2.09 -7.95 40.39
CA VAL A 145 -2.92 -9.13 40.10
C VAL A 145 -2.25 -10.16 39.18
N ALA A 146 -1.17 -9.79 38.49
CA ALA A 146 -0.54 -10.65 37.50
C ALA A 146 0.47 -11.65 38.12
N PRO A 147 0.60 -12.87 37.55
CA PRO A 147 1.62 -13.84 37.94
C PRO A 147 3.05 -13.30 37.74
N ALA A 148 4.02 -13.77 38.53
CA ALA A 148 5.44 -13.35 38.38
C ALA A 148 6.01 -13.58 36.96
N ALA A 149 5.56 -14.63 36.27
CA ALA A 149 5.93 -14.91 34.88
C ALA A 149 5.44 -13.83 33.90
N PHE A 150 4.29 -13.20 34.18
CA PHE A 150 3.75 -12.13 33.35
C PHE A 150 4.68 -10.92 33.30
N LEU A 151 5.25 -10.51 34.44
CA LEU A 151 6.18 -9.38 34.49
C LEU A 151 7.40 -9.63 33.60
N SER A 152 7.96 -10.84 33.63
CA SER A 152 9.09 -11.22 32.76
C SER A 152 8.70 -11.16 31.27
N HIS A 153 7.57 -11.78 30.88
CA HIS A 153 7.10 -11.73 29.48
C HIS A 153 6.75 -10.31 29.02
N PHE A 154 6.18 -9.51 29.90
CA PHE A 154 5.83 -8.12 29.62
C PHE A 154 7.08 -7.25 29.41
N THR A 155 8.12 -7.41 30.25
CA THR A 155 9.40 -6.73 30.05
C THR A 155 10.03 -7.12 28.71
N VAL A 156 10.05 -8.42 28.37
CA VAL A 156 10.54 -8.89 27.07
C VAL A 156 9.74 -8.29 25.92
N PHE A 157 8.41 -8.23 26.04
CA PHE A 157 7.53 -7.63 25.05
C PHE A 157 7.85 -6.13 24.83
N VAL A 158 7.96 -5.34 25.90
CA VAL A 158 8.27 -3.91 25.80
C VAL A 158 9.64 -3.69 25.16
N LEU A 159 10.67 -4.42 25.59
CA LEU A 159 12.00 -4.34 25.00
C LEU A 159 12.01 -4.77 23.53
N ALA A 160 11.27 -5.82 23.17
CA ALA A 160 11.12 -6.26 21.78
C ALA A 160 10.42 -5.20 20.91
N CYS A 161 9.44 -4.46 21.44
CA CYS A 161 8.81 -3.33 20.73
C CYS A 161 9.81 -2.20 20.46
N VAL A 162 10.65 -1.85 21.45
CA VAL A 162 11.71 -0.85 21.28
C VAL A 162 12.70 -1.30 20.21
N VAL A 163 13.19 -2.53 20.28
CA VAL A 163 14.10 -3.09 19.27
C VAL A 163 13.45 -3.11 17.89
N GLY A 164 12.20 -3.57 17.79
CA GLY A 164 11.45 -3.61 16.53
C GLY A 164 11.28 -2.24 15.89
N TYR A 165 11.00 -1.21 16.69
CA TYR A 165 10.93 0.18 16.22
C TYR A 165 12.25 0.62 15.56
N TYR A 166 13.38 0.46 16.24
CA TYR A 166 14.68 0.86 15.70
C TYR A 166 15.15 0.02 14.50
N VAL A 167 14.78 -1.25 14.44
CA VAL A 167 15.14 -2.13 13.31
C VAL A 167 14.37 -1.74 12.05
N VAL A 168 13.07 -1.45 12.15
CA VAL A 168 12.22 -1.11 11.00
C VAL A 168 12.48 0.32 10.51
N TRP A 169 12.75 1.26 11.42
CA TRP A 169 12.95 2.68 11.08
C TRP A 169 14.17 2.92 10.17
N ASN A 170 15.17 2.05 10.21
CA ASN A 170 16.43 2.20 9.47
C ASN A 170 16.47 1.43 8.14
N VAL A 171 15.34 0.92 7.65
CA VAL A 171 15.28 0.20 6.37
C VAL A 171 15.26 1.18 5.19
N THR A 172 16.10 0.93 4.17
CA THR A 172 16.15 1.72 2.94
C THR A 172 14.80 1.68 2.21
N HIS A 173 14.36 2.79 1.61
CA HIS A 173 13.02 2.88 1.01
C HIS A 173 12.75 1.84 -0.08
N ALA A 174 13.78 1.47 -0.85
CA ALA A 174 13.71 0.42 -1.87
C ALA A 174 13.35 -0.97 -1.30
N LEU A 175 13.52 -1.18 0.01
CA LEU A 175 13.31 -2.45 0.68
C LEU A 175 12.00 -2.51 1.49
N HIS A 176 11.14 -1.48 1.47
CA HIS A 176 9.87 -1.54 2.20
C HIS A 176 8.92 -2.65 1.72
N THR A 177 8.84 -2.90 0.41
CA THR A 177 8.01 -3.98 -0.13
C THR A 177 8.58 -5.38 0.20
N PRO A 178 9.89 -5.64 0.04
CA PRO A 178 10.51 -6.85 0.60
C PRO A 178 10.32 -7.00 2.10
N LEU A 179 10.43 -5.90 2.88
CA LEU A 179 10.25 -5.91 4.33
C LEU A 179 8.83 -6.35 4.71
N MET A 180 7.80 -5.87 3.99
CA MET A 180 6.41 -6.30 4.18
C MET A 180 6.23 -7.81 3.92
N SER A 181 6.91 -8.34 2.90
CA SER A 181 6.89 -9.78 2.62
C SER A 181 7.58 -10.59 3.72
N VAL A 182 8.71 -10.09 4.26
CA VAL A 182 9.41 -10.72 5.39
C VAL A 182 8.56 -10.72 6.66
N THR A 183 7.93 -9.60 7.01
CA THR A 183 7.09 -9.54 8.22
C THR A 183 5.87 -10.45 8.10
N ASN A 184 5.31 -10.60 6.90
CA ASN A 184 4.29 -11.61 6.64
C ASN A 184 4.84 -13.03 6.90
N ALA A 185 6.02 -13.38 6.37
CA ALA A 185 6.63 -14.70 6.61
C ALA A 185 6.92 -14.98 8.10
N ILE A 186 7.41 -13.98 8.84
CA ILE A 186 7.71 -14.08 10.28
C ILE A 186 6.43 -14.24 11.10
N SER A 187 5.31 -13.63 10.67
CA SER A 187 4.02 -13.78 11.35
C SER A 187 3.52 -15.24 11.43
N GLY A 188 4.05 -16.11 10.58
CA GLY A 188 3.87 -17.56 10.64
C GLY A 188 4.35 -18.24 11.93
N ILE A 189 5.01 -17.52 12.85
CA ILE A 189 5.40 -17.99 14.19
C ILE A 189 4.23 -18.58 15.00
N ILE A 190 2.99 -18.26 14.64
CA ILE A 190 1.78 -18.90 15.17
C ILE A 190 1.82 -20.44 15.10
N VAL A 191 2.63 -21.01 14.21
CA VAL A 191 2.87 -22.45 14.12
C VAL A 191 3.37 -23.04 15.46
N VAL A 192 4.18 -22.30 16.23
CA VAL A 192 4.67 -22.75 17.54
C VAL A 192 3.50 -22.96 18.50
N GLY A 193 2.54 -22.03 18.51
CA GLY A 193 1.33 -22.15 19.32
C GLY A 193 0.50 -23.38 18.93
N ALA A 194 0.35 -23.63 17.62
CA ALA A 194 -0.39 -24.80 17.14
C ALA A 194 0.31 -26.13 17.47
N LEU A 195 1.64 -26.19 17.36
CA LEU A 195 2.42 -27.38 17.70
C LEU A 195 2.30 -27.76 19.19
N LEU A 196 2.18 -26.79 20.09
CA LEU A 196 1.98 -27.03 21.52
C LEU A 196 0.59 -27.63 21.85
N GLN A 197 -0.38 -27.53 20.93
CA GLN A 197 -1.73 -28.08 21.10
C GLN A 197 -1.85 -29.52 20.59
N ILE A 198 -0.89 -29.98 19.79
CA ILE A 198 -0.87 -31.36 19.31
C ILE A 198 -0.57 -32.31 20.47
N GLY A 199 -1.36 -33.37 20.62
CA GLY A 199 -1.13 -34.41 21.63
C GLY A 199 -1.80 -34.14 22.99
N GLN A 200 -2.63 -33.10 23.13
CA GLN A 200 -3.38 -32.82 24.36
C GLN A 200 -4.65 -33.70 24.56
N GLY A 201 -4.87 -34.71 23.72
CA GLY A 201 -5.92 -35.72 23.91
C GLY A 201 -7.33 -35.33 23.48
N ASN A 202 -7.58 -34.09 23.06
CA ASN A 202 -8.85 -33.66 22.49
C ASN A 202 -8.81 -33.71 20.96
N GLY A 203 -9.67 -34.53 20.35
CA GLY A 203 -9.72 -34.72 18.90
C GLY A 203 -10.07 -33.44 18.11
N VAL A 204 -10.95 -32.59 18.67
CA VAL A 204 -11.33 -31.32 18.05
C VAL A 204 -10.15 -30.33 18.09
N VAL A 205 -9.48 -30.23 19.24
CA VAL A 205 -8.29 -29.36 19.39
C VAL A 205 -7.17 -29.82 18.47
N SER A 206 -6.95 -31.13 18.36
CA SER A 206 -5.94 -31.70 17.47
C SER A 206 -6.24 -31.42 16.00
N PHE A 207 -7.51 -31.48 15.60
CA PHE A 207 -7.94 -31.14 14.25
C PHE A 207 -7.75 -29.65 13.93
N LEU A 208 -8.12 -28.76 14.86
CA LEU A 208 -7.88 -27.32 14.70
C LEU A 208 -6.39 -26.98 14.68
N ALA A 209 -5.58 -27.62 15.52
CA ALA A 209 -4.13 -27.48 15.51
C ALA A 209 -3.52 -27.92 14.18
N PHE A 210 -3.99 -29.03 13.60
CA PHE A 210 -3.57 -29.49 12.28
C PHE A 210 -3.84 -28.44 11.19
N ILE A 211 -5.05 -27.87 11.16
CA ILE A 211 -5.41 -26.80 10.21
C ILE A 211 -4.53 -25.57 10.43
N ALA A 212 -4.31 -25.17 11.69
CA ALA A 212 -3.47 -24.03 12.02
C ALA A 212 -2.02 -24.23 11.55
N VAL A 213 -1.45 -25.42 11.74
CA VAL A 213 -0.11 -25.76 11.24
C VAL A 213 -0.06 -25.70 9.71
N LEU A 214 -1.08 -26.20 9.01
CA LEU A 214 -1.15 -26.17 7.56
C LEU A 214 -1.17 -24.72 7.03
N ILE A 215 -2.04 -23.86 7.57
CA ILE A 215 -2.14 -22.46 7.17
C ILE A 215 -0.86 -21.69 7.49
N ALA A 216 -0.30 -21.89 8.69
CA ALA A 216 0.95 -21.25 9.10
C ALA A 216 2.11 -21.67 8.20
N SER A 217 2.17 -22.94 7.80
CA SER A 217 3.20 -23.43 6.86
C SER A 217 3.09 -22.74 5.50
N ILE A 218 1.88 -22.59 4.94
CA ILE A 218 1.68 -21.86 3.68
C ILE A 218 2.18 -20.42 3.80
N ASN A 219 1.90 -19.75 4.93
CA ASN A 219 2.34 -18.38 5.18
C ASN A 219 3.88 -18.27 5.26
N ILE A 220 4.54 -19.18 5.99
CA ILE A 220 6.00 -19.24 6.11
C ILE A 220 6.65 -19.48 4.73
N PHE A 221 6.28 -20.57 4.04
CA PHE A 221 6.89 -20.94 2.77
C PHE A 221 6.60 -19.90 1.67
N GLY A 222 5.35 -19.45 1.57
CA GLY A 222 4.94 -18.42 0.60
C GLY A 222 5.68 -17.11 0.84
N GLY A 223 5.68 -16.62 2.09
CA GLY A 223 6.34 -15.38 2.46
C GLY A 223 7.84 -15.39 2.17
N PHE A 224 8.58 -16.44 2.60
CA PHE A 224 10.02 -16.52 2.34
C PHE A 224 10.35 -16.70 0.86
N THR A 225 9.53 -17.44 0.10
CA THR A 225 9.75 -17.62 -1.34
C THR A 225 9.57 -16.32 -2.11
N VAL A 226 8.51 -15.56 -1.80
CA VAL A 226 8.25 -14.26 -2.42
C VAL A 226 9.34 -13.25 -2.06
N THR A 227 9.70 -13.17 -0.77
CA THR A 227 10.80 -12.32 -0.31
C THR A 227 12.09 -12.63 -1.07
N LYS A 228 12.44 -13.92 -1.22
CA LYS A 228 13.66 -14.33 -1.94
C LYS A 228 13.63 -13.83 -3.39
N ARG A 229 12.53 -14.04 -4.12
CA ARG A 229 12.37 -13.56 -5.50
C ARG A 229 12.47 -12.03 -5.58
N MET A 230 11.89 -11.31 -4.61
CA MET A 230 11.98 -9.85 -4.55
C MET A 230 13.43 -9.37 -4.34
N LEU A 231 14.16 -9.98 -3.42
CA LEU A 231 15.55 -9.62 -3.15
C LEU A 231 16.50 -10.01 -4.30
N GLU A 232 16.22 -11.09 -5.02
CA GLU A 232 17.00 -11.49 -6.20
C GLU A 232 16.96 -10.45 -7.32
N MET A 233 15.84 -9.73 -7.49
CA MET A 233 15.72 -8.65 -8.48
C MET A 233 16.62 -7.43 -8.19
N PHE A 234 17.15 -7.30 -6.96
CA PHE A 234 18.09 -6.22 -6.59
C PHE A 234 19.56 -6.62 -6.77
N ARG A 235 19.85 -7.88 -7.09
CA ARG A 235 21.22 -8.33 -7.35
C ARG A 235 21.58 -7.93 -8.78
N LYS A 236 22.68 -7.19 -8.95
CA LYS A 236 23.26 -6.97 -10.28
C LYS A 236 23.77 -8.31 -10.82
N ASP A 237 23.46 -8.60 -12.08
CA ASP A 237 23.97 -9.77 -12.79
C ASP A 237 25.50 -9.78 -12.70
N LYS A 238 26.05 -10.84 -12.11
CA LYS A 238 27.45 -11.22 -12.29
C LYS A 238 27.49 -12.36 -13.27
#